data_AF-A0A0W0V9A1-F1
#
_entry.id   AF-A0A0W0V9A1-F1
#
_cell.length_a   1.000
_cell.length_b   1.000
_cell.length_c   1.000
_cell.angle_alpha   90.00
_cell.angle_beta   90.00
_cell.angle_gamma   90.00
#
_symmetry.space_group_name_H-M   'P 1'
#
loop_
_entity.id
_entity.type
_entity.pdbx_description
1 polymer ?
#
loop_
_entity_poly.entity_id
_entity_poly.type
_entity_poly.pdbx_seq_one_letter_code
_entity_poly.pdbx_strand_id
1 'polypeptide(L)'
;MKKAYTSAVLMLRALSNLDFFGWVHEDYRVDAVAYIPLYEANKLLNLMNFPEGIRKQGRVFVHSNFIRVVFSGINMAPLVQDLWEFGKSQSKTRLSPVLTFSESRVLRICTISMPTGSFAKLSPRTVEQQAELFREHVTAAYGMMMKDKPFLPDELAICVLPEFYSHCSDQGSNRLFMSHSTQQSLLARYCLVSKDTPGLLIMVNITATTANEAIDDLGVKIGHRPKIQKTNILFGLKDGTVVYMSYKLNKGPADIPDEELLFSETERNSYYHAKVDKELMKLAYLKQFKGITFAGTVCIDAYEGVLGKYLQQQYPQFNEDELGPAIQIISSSSMALPLGFKKRSELNPGQVVTPKQEQGLIIQADGHDKERRSGVWLVHGEDFSRLNPYTKIRLNHQVCIEGYSVLLKTLHNRLNSELDADIDEISNSEAVEESSALDAKAF
;
A
#
# COMPACT_ATOMS: atom_id res chain seq x y z
N MET A 1 20.98 5.72 6.37
CA MET A 1 19.98 5.53 5.31
C MET A 1 20.38 4.32 4.46
N LYS A 2 19.50 3.33 4.32
CA LYS A 2 19.76 2.20 3.41
C LYS A 2 19.55 2.71 1.98
N LYS A 3 20.32 2.20 1.02
CA LYS A 3 20.12 2.54 -0.39
C LYS A 3 19.73 1.29 -1.14
N ALA A 4 18.52 1.28 -1.69
CA ALA A 4 18.06 0.21 -2.55
C ALA A 4 18.80 0.25 -3.90
N TYR A 5 18.99 -0.91 -4.52
CA TYR A 5 19.45 -1.04 -5.92
C TYR A 5 20.79 -0.35 -6.25
N THR A 6 21.78 -0.51 -5.38
CA THR A 6 23.14 -0.03 -5.64
C THR A 6 23.82 -0.77 -6.81
N SER A 7 24.96 -0.24 -7.28
CA SER A 7 25.78 -0.87 -8.31
C SER A 7 26.07 -2.35 -8.05
N ALA A 8 26.23 -2.76 -6.78
CA ALA A 8 26.45 -4.16 -6.42
C ALA A 8 25.25 -5.05 -6.80
N VAL A 9 24.02 -4.64 -6.48
CA VAL A 9 22.80 -5.36 -6.84
C VAL A 9 22.64 -5.42 -8.35
N LEU A 10 22.87 -4.29 -9.05
CA LEU A 10 22.81 -4.23 -10.51
C LEU A 10 23.84 -5.14 -11.19
N MET A 11 25.04 -5.30 -10.62
CA MET A 11 26.05 -6.21 -11.13
C MET A 11 25.67 -7.68 -10.93
N LEU A 12 25.08 -8.03 -9.78
CA LEU A 12 24.54 -9.38 -9.54
C LEU A 12 23.49 -9.72 -10.60
N ARG A 13 22.58 -8.78 -10.91
CA ARG A 13 21.60 -8.94 -11.99
C ARG A 13 22.28 -9.13 -13.35
N ALA A 14 23.20 -8.25 -13.71
CA ALA A 14 23.83 -8.24 -15.04
C ALA A 14 24.61 -9.53 -15.34
N LEU A 15 25.27 -10.12 -14.34
CA LEU A 15 26.11 -11.32 -14.53
C LEU A 15 25.31 -12.62 -14.47
N SER A 16 24.25 -12.68 -13.68
CA SER A 16 23.42 -13.89 -13.54
C SER A 16 22.14 -13.87 -14.38
N ASN A 17 21.74 -12.72 -14.93
CA ASN A 17 20.42 -12.54 -15.53
C ASN A 17 19.27 -13.02 -14.60
N LEU A 18 19.49 -12.93 -13.29
CA LEU A 18 18.49 -13.16 -12.26
C LEU A 18 18.00 -11.82 -11.74
N ASP A 19 16.72 -11.79 -11.39
CA ASP A 19 16.01 -10.61 -10.93
C ASP A 19 16.33 -10.26 -9.46
N PHE A 20 17.62 -10.06 -9.17
CA PHE A 20 18.07 -9.62 -7.85
C PHE A 20 17.56 -8.22 -7.51
N PHE A 21 17.10 -8.05 -6.29
CA PHE A 21 16.80 -6.78 -5.65
C PHE A 21 17.40 -6.76 -4.25
N GLY A 22 17.50 -5.59 -3.63
CA GLY A 22 18.06 -5.52 -2.28
C GLY A 22 18.60 -4.15 -1.90
N TRP A 23 19.34 -4.14 -0.80
CA TRP A 23 19.76 -2.93 -0.10
C TRP A 23 21.24 -2.95 0.24
N VAL A 24 21.83 -1.76 0.33
CA VAL A 24 23.12 -1.55 0.96
C VAL A 24 22.93 -0.81 2.26
N HIS A 25 23.50 -1.39 3.31
CA HIS A 25 23.55 -0.85 4.66
C HIS A 25 24.64 0.21 4.78
N GLU A 26 24.58 1.00 5.87
CA GLU A 26 25.55 2.06 6.12
C GLU A 26 26.99 1.57 6.29
N ASP A 27 27.16 0.33 6.76
CA ASP A 27 28.45 -0.34 6.89
C ASP A 27 28.94 -0.97 5.56
N TYR A 28 28.31 -0.58 4.44
CA TYR A 28 28.58 -1.08 3.10
C TYR A 28 28.37 -2.59 2.94
N ARG A 29 27.56 -3.22 3.80
CA ARG A 29 27.08 -4.58 3.56
C ARG A 29 25.90 -4.59 2.60
N VAL A 30 25.87 -5.59 1.72
CA VAL A 30 24.83 -5.79 0.70
C VAL A 30 23.97 -6.98 1.11
N ASP A 31 22.66 -6.76 1.18
CA ASP A 31 21.66 -7.83 1.18
C ASP A 31 20.97 -7.83 -0.19
N ALA A 32 21.02 -8.95 -0.90
CA ALA A 32 20.39 -9.14 -2.19
C ALA A 32 19.57 -10.44 -2.22
N VAL A 33 18.38 -10.37 -2.80
CA VAL A 33 17.43 -11.48 -2.89
C VAL A 33 16.94 -11.59 -4.33
N ALA A 34 16.79 -12.82 -4.81
CA ALA A 34 16.06 -13.10 -6.04
C ALA A 34 15.02 -14.19 -5.77
N TYR A 35 13.81 -13.98 -6.28
CA TYR A 35 12.78 -15.00 -6.34
C TYR A 35 12.70 -15.57 -7.75
N ILE A 36 12.75 -16.89 -7.86
CA ILE A 36 12.68 -17.63 -9.12
C ILE A 36 11.43 -18.51 -9.06
N PRO A 37 10.41 -18.28 -9.90
CA PRO A 37 9.28 -19.19 -9.98
C PRO A 37 9.74 -20.63 -10.27
N LEU A 38 9.07 -21.64 -9.71
CA LEU A 38 9.53 -23.04 -9.90
C LEU A 38 9.56 -23.49 -11.36
N TYR A 39 8.68 -22.97 -12.20
CA TYR A 39 8.70 -23.26 -13.64
C TYR A 39 9.93 -22.67 -14.37
N GLU A 40 10.68 -21.78 -13.72
CA GLU A 40 11.94 -21.20 -14.19
C GLU A 40 13.15 -21.70 -13.39
N ALA A 41 13.03 -22.85 -12.69
CA ALA A 41 14.09 -23.37 -11.83
C ALA A 41 15.44 -23.58 -12.57
N ASN A 42 15.42 -23.78 -13.89
CA ASN A 42 16.62 -23.85 -14.72
C ASN A 42 17.48 -22.58 -14.67
N LYS A 43 16.89 -21.41 -14.38
CA LYS A 43 17.64 -20.14 -14.21
C LYS A 43 18.64 -20.19 -13.05
N LEU A 44 18.49 -21.11 -12.09
CA LEU A 44 19.47 -21.31 -11.02
C LEU A 44 20.88 -21.63 -11.56
N LEU A 45 20.99 -22.24 -12.74
CA LEU A 45 22.28 -22.52 -13.37
C LEU A 45 23.08 -21.24 -13.62
N ASN A 46 22.42 -20.09 -13.79
CA ASN A 46 23.11 -18.82 -13.98
C ASN A 46 23.87 -18.33 -12.74
N LEU A 47 23.63 -18.91 -11.56
CA LEU A 47 24.47 -18.66 -10.39
C LEU A 47 25.91 -19.11 -10.64
N MET A 48 26.14 -20.05 -11.56
CA MET A 48 27.49 -20.48 -11.97
C MET A 48 28.28 -19.38 -12.71
N ASN A 49 27.60 -18.31 -13.12
CA ASN A 49 28.26 -17.12 -13.67
C ASN A 49 28.93 -16.27 -12.58
N PHE A 50 28.74 -16.58 -11.30
CA PHE A 50 29.45 -15.89 -10.22
C PHE A 50 30.76 -16.61 -9.85
N PRO A 51 31.81 -15.86 -9.47
CA PRO A 51 33.00 -16.41 -8.83
C PRO A 51 32.65 -17.33 -7.66
N GLU A 52 33.42 -18.40 -7.47
CA GLU A 52 33.16 -19.39 -6.41
C GLU A 52 33.09 -18.77 -5.01
N GLY A 53 33.94 -17.79 -4.72
CA GLY A 53 33.94 -17.07 -3.44
C GLY A 53 32.62 -16.34 -3.16
N ILE A 54 31.96 -15.81 -4.19
CA ILE A 54 30.64 -15.18 -4.08
C ILE A 54 29.56 -16.26 -3.97
N ARG A 55 29.61 -17.30 -4.82
CA ARG A 55 28.62 -18.41 -4.79
C ARG A 55 28.53 -19.06 -3.42
N LYS A 56 29.65 -19.27 -2.72
CA LYS A 56 29.70 -19.86 -1.37
C LYS A 56 29.03 -19.01 -0.30
N GLN A 57 28.82 -17.72 -0.54
CA GLN A 57 28.12 -16.82 0.38
C GLN A 57 26.60 -16.82 0.14
N GLY A 58 26.15 -17.34 -1.01
CA GLY A 58 24.74 -17.45 -1.35
C GLY A 58 24.04 -18.59 -0.63
N ARG A 59 22.76 -18.37 -0.27
CA ARG A 59 21.87 -19.40 0.27
C ARG A 59 20.68 -19.58 -0.67
N VAL A 60 20.26 -20.83 -0.86
CA VAL A 60 19.11 -21.18 -1.71
C VAL A 60 18.07 -21.87 -0.86
N PHE A 61 16.83 -21.37 -0.92
CA PHE A 61 15.68 -21.91 -0.20
C PHE A 61 14.61 -22.31 -1.22
N VAL A 62 14.16 -23.56 -1.17
CA VAL A 62 13.09 -24.06 -2.05
C VAL A 62 11.77 -23.97 -1.30
N HIS A 63 10.82 -23.24 -1.87
CA HIS A 63 9.44 -23.14 -1.40
C HIS A 63 8.49 -23.83 -2.39
N SER A 64 7.24 -24.02 -1.99
CA SER A 64 6.23 -24.72 -2.78
C SER A 64 5.96 -24.12 -4.17
N ASN A 65 6.18 -22.81 -4.35
CA ASN A 65 5.86 -22.09 -5.59
C ASN A 65 7.06 -21.32 -6.19
N PHE A 66 8.16 -21.21 -5.46
CA PHE A 66 9.34 -20.46 -5.90
C PHE A 66 10.62 -20.95 -5.21
N ILE A 67 11.76 -20.54 -5.74
CA ILE A 67 13.08 -20.68 -5.15
C ILE A 67 13.56 -19.29 -4.78
N ARG A 68 14.03 -19.12 -3.54
CA ARG A 68 14.58 -17.87 -3.04
C ARG A 68 16.10 -18.00 -2.92
N VAL A 69 16.81 -17.14 -3.63
CA VAL A 69 18.27 -17.02 -3.55
C VAL A 69 18.61 -15.78 -2.74
N VAL A 70 19.53 -15.90 -1.79
CA VAL A 70 19.89 -14.84 -0.86
C VAL A 70 21.38 -14.69 -0.77
N PHE A 71 21.85 -13.47 -0.88
CA PHE A 71 23.17 -13.02 -0.48
C PHE A 71 22.97 -12.03 0.66
N SER A 72 23.51 -12.31 1.84
CA SER A 72 23.30 -11.46 3.01
C SER A 72 24.61 -11.01 3.63
N GLY A 73 24.72 -9.73 3.95
CA GLY A 73 25.85 -9.16 4.66
C GLY A 73 27.16 -9.13 3.87
N ILE A 74 27.12 -9.15 2.53
CA ILE A 74 28.33 -9.20 1.70
C ILE A 74 28.97 -7.81 1.68
N ASN A 75 30.26 -7.72 1.96
CA ASN A 75 30.97 -6.44 1.86
C ASN A 75 30.96 -5.95 0.39
N MET A 76 30.44 -4.74 0.17
CA MET A 76 30.25 -4.14 -1.15
C MET A 76 31.57 -3.98 -1.92
N ALA A 77 32.66 -3.59 -1.26
CA ALA A 77 33.93 -3.31 -1.94
C ALA A 77 34.53 -4.55 -2.63
N PRO A 78 34.78 -5.68 -1.94
CA PRO A 78 35.26 -6.89 -2.59
C PRO A 78 34.22 -7.46 -3.55
N LEU A 79 32.91 -7.35 -3.25
CA LEU A 79 31.86 -7.80 -4.18
C LEU A 79 31.93 -7.07 -5.52
N VAL A 80 32.00 -5.74 -5.51
CA VAL A 80 32.10 -4.93 -6.73
C VAL A 80 33.41 -5.22 -7.46
N GLN A 81 34.53 -5.32 -6.74
CA GLN A 81 35.82 -5.65 -7.36
C GLN A 81 35.80 -7.01 -8.04
N ASP A 82 35.38 -8.06 -7.34
CA ASP A 82 35.32 -9.44 -7.84
C ASP A 82 34.38 -9.56 -9.05
N LEU A 83 33.19 -8.94 -8.98
CA LEU A 83 32.24 -8.93 -10.09
C LEU A 83 32.77 -8.11 -11.29
N TRP A 84 33.52 -7.04 -11.04
CA TRP A 84 34.08 -6.19 -12.10
C TRP A 84 35.24 -6.87 -12.82
N GLU A 85 36.16 -7.49 -12.07
CA GLU A 85 37.27 -8.28 -12.62
C GLU A 85 36.73 -9.45 -13.45
N PHE A 86 35.70 -10.14 -12.94
CA PHE A 86 35.02 -11.21 -13.68
C PHE A 86 34.33 -10.68 -14.95
N GLY A 87 33.59 -9.56 -14.85
CA GLY A 87 32.93 -8.93 -16.00
C GLY A 87 33.89 -8.50 -17.11
N LYS A 88 35.09 -8.00 -16.75
CA LYS A 88 36.18 -7.71 -17.70
C LYS A 88 36.65 -8.95 -18.44
N SER A 89 36.79 -10.08 -17.74
CA SER A 89 37.22 -11.35 -18.33
C SER A 89 36.20 -11.95 -19.32
N GLN A 90 34.93 -11.56 -19.21
CA GLN A 90 33.82 -12.06 -20.03
C GLN A 90 33.55 -11.23 -21.30
N SER A 91 34.25 -10.12 -21.53
CA SER A 91 34.29 -9.31 -22.76
C SER A 91 32.96 -8.75 -23.34
N LYS A 92 31.80 -8.85 -22.65
CA LYS A 92 30.50 -8.46 -23.26
C LYS A 92 29.56 -7.56 -22.46
N THR A 93 29.83 -7.20 -21.23
CA THR A 93 28.84 -6.45 -20.42
C THR A 93 29.25 -5.00 -20.21
N ARG A 94 28.81 -4.10 -21.09
CA ARG A 94 28.65 -2.69 -20.70
C ARG A 94 27.51 -2.65 -19.68
N LEU A 95 27.84 -2.38 -18.42
CA LEU A 95 26.87 -2.00 -17.41
C LEU A 95 26.36 -0.60 -17.78
N SER A 96 25.36 -0.53 -18.66
CA SER A 96 24.58 0.69 -18.80
C SER A 96 23.75 0.86 -17.52
N PRO A 97 23.56 2.09 -17.00
CA PRO A 97 22.59 2.33 -15.94
C PRO A 97 21.21 1.97 -16.49
N VAL A 98 20.71 0.80 -16.13
CA VAL A 98 19.36 0.36 -16.48
C VAL A 98 18.41 1.09 -15.52
N LEU A 99 17.70 2.09 -16.04
CA LEU A 99 16.74 2.90 -15.27
C LEU A 99 15.42 2.15 -14.98
N THR A 100 15.16 1.05 -15.68
CA THR A 100 13.95 0.23 -15.54
C THR A 100 14.29 -1.25 -15.60
N PHE A 101 13.89 -2.01 -14.59
CA PHE A 101 14.12 -3.46 -14.57
C PHE A 101 13.03 -4.19 -13.80
N SER A 102 12.83 -5.46 -14.14
CA SER A 102 11.78 -6.27 -13.53
C SER A 102 12.31 -7.02 -12.31
N GLU A 103 11.47 -7.20 -11.30
CA GLU A 103 11.82 -8.00 -10.14
C GLU A 103 10.65 -8.85 -9.67
N SER A 104 10.94 -10.10 -9.32
CA SER A 104 9.93 -10.97 -8.72
C SER A 104 9.89 -10.71 -7.22
N ARG A 105 8.69 -10.49 -6.67
CA ARG A 105 8.42 -10.16 -5.28
C ARG A 105 7.36 -11.09 -4.72
N VAL A 106 7.49 -11.46 -3.45
CA VAL A 106 6.47 -12.24 -2.74
C VAL A 106 5.66 -11.30 -1.84
N LEU A 107 4.35 -11.42 -1.92
CA LEU A 107 3.40 -10.61 -1.15
C LEU A 107 2.38 -11.52 -0.47
N ARG A 108 2.02 -11.19 0.77
CA ARG A 108 0.84 -11.72 1.46
C ARG A 108 -0.16 -10.61 1.67
N ILE A 109 -1.38 -10.83 1.21
CA ILE A 109 -2.42 -9.81 1.19
C ILE A 109 -3.65 -10.37 1.89
N CYS A 110 -4.30 -9.53 2.71
CA CYS A 110 -5.62 -9.81 3.25
C CYS A 110 -6.55 -8.66 2.88
N THR A 111 -7.73 -9.01 2.40
CA THR A 111 -8.83 -8.05 2.26
C THR A 111 -9.89 -8.37 3.30
N ILE A 112 -10.34 -7.36 4.02
CA ILE A 112 -11.47 -7.45 4.94
C ILE A 112 -12.67 -6.85 4.23
N SER A 113 -13.79 -7.56 4.25
CA SER A 113 -15.07 -7.12 3.73
C SER A 113 -16.12 -7.25 4.81
N MET A 114 -16.95 -6.23 4.98
CA MET A 114 -18.06 -6.25 5.92
C MET A 114 -19.09 -5.20 5.53
N PRO A 115 -20.38 -5.39 5.82
CA PRO A 115 -21.38 -4.34 5.72
C PRO A 115 -20.96 -3.06 6.44
N THR A 116 -20.70 -1.98 5.68
CA THR A 116 -20.44 -0.64 6.20
C THR A 116 -21.44 0.39 5.70
N GLY A 117 -22.00 0.21 4.50
CA GLY A 117 -23.03 1.12 3.97
C GLY A 117 -24.36 1.13 4.76
N SER A 118 -24.55 0.17 5.67
CA SER A 118 -25.74 0.04 6.52
C SER A 118 -25.53 0.51 7.96
N PHE A 119 -24.42 1.18 8.29
CA PHE A 119 -24.11 1.60 9.66
C PHE A 119 -25.18 2.49 10.31
N ALA A 120 -25.97 3.24 9.54
CA ALA A 120 -27.15 3.95 10.03
C ALA A 120 -28.22 3.03 10.66
N LYS A 121 -28.14 1.70 10.47
CA LYS A 121 -29.09 0.69 10.97
C LYS A 121 -28.59 -0.09 12.18
N LEU A 122 -27.31 0.05 12.56
CA LEU A 122 -26.73 -0.62 13.73
C LEU A 122 -26.50 0.40 14.83
N SER A 123 -26.59 -0.03 16.09
CA SER A 123 -26.18 0.82 17.21
C SER A 123 -24.68 1.14 17.10
N PRO A 124 -24.27 2.41 17.26
CA PRO A 124 -22.87 2.80 17.18
C PRO A 124 -22.08 2.10 18.28
N ARG A 125 -20.86 1.66 17.94
CA ARG A 125 -19.92 1.11 18.92
C ARG A 125 -19.28 2.22 19.73
N THR A 126 -18.87 1.95 20.97
CA THR A 126 -17.90 2.82 21.65
C THR A 126 -16.54 2.71 20.96
N VAL A 127 -15.64 3.66 21.23
CA VAL A 127 -14.26 3.60 20.74
C VAL A 127 -13.56 2.31 21.17
N GLU A 128 -13.78 1.85 22.41
CA GLU A 128 -13.23 0.58 22.92
C GLU A 128 -13.74 -0.62 22.13
N GLN A 129 -15.05 -0.69 21.90
CA GLN A 129 -15.68 -1.78 21.16
C GLN A 129 -15.20 -1.82 19.70
N GLN A 130 -15.05 -0.66 19.07
CA GLN A 130 -14.54 -0.55 17.71
C GLN A 130 -13.06 -0.92 17.62
N ALA A 131 -12.25 -0.53 18.62
CA ALA A 131 -10.84 -0.92 18.71
C ALA A 131 -10.66 -2.42 18.93
N GLU A 132 -11.52 -3.06 19.74
CA GLU A 132 -11.48 -4.51 19.93
C GLU A 132 -11.89 -5.26 18.67
N LEU A 133 -12.91 -4.79 17.95
CA LEU A 133 -13.28 -5.36 16.65
C LEU A 133 -12.13 -5.25 15.63
N PHE A 134 -11.43 -4.11 15.62
CA PHE A 134 -10.24 -3.92 14.79
C PHE A 134 -9.14 -4.90 15.15
N ARG A 135 -8.86 -5.08 16.44
CA ARG A 135 -7.91 -6.09 16.93
C ARG A 135 -8.30 -7.48 16.46
N GLU A 136 -9.54 -7.91 16.68
CA GLU A 136 -10.03 -9.22 16.26
C GLU A 136 -9.77 -9.46 14.76
N HIS A 137 -10.18 -8.51 13.91
CA HIS A 137 -10.05 -8.64 12.47
C HIS A 137 -8.58 -8.65 12.00
N VAL A 138 -7.76 -7.74 12.52
CA VAL A 138 -6.34 -7.62 12.15
C VAL A 138 -5.56 -8.83 12.64
N THR A 139 -5.77 -9.27 13.88
CA THR A 139 -5.13 -10.48 14.42
C THR A 139 -5.54 -11.72 13.64
N ALA A 140 -6.83 -11.86 13.27
CA ALA A 140 -7.29 -12.96 12.43
C ALA A 140 -6.64 -12.93 11.04
N ALA A 141 -6.56 -11.77 10.40
CA ALA A 141 -5.89 -11.60 9.12
C ALA A 141 -4.38 -11.92 9.21
N TYR A 142 -3.70 -11.40 10.22
CA TYR A 142 -2.27 -11.65 10.46
C TYR A 142 -1.99 -13.13 10.73
N GLY A 143 -2.75 -13.75 11.64
CA GLY A 143 -2.63 -15.17 11.95
C GLY A 143 -2.89 -16.04 10.72
N MET A 144 -3.85 -15.66 9.87
CA MET A 144 -4.11 -16.33 8.60
C MET A 144 -2.91 -16.26 7.65
N MET A 145 -2.25 -15.10 7.54
CA MET A 145 -1.05 -14.97 6.73
C MET A 145 0.13 -15.77 7.28
N MET A 146 0.25 -15.89 8.60
CA MET A 146 1.40 -16.54 9.27
C MET A 146 1.24 -18.05 9.47
N LYS A 147 0.03 -18.59 9.25
CA LYS A 147 -0.37 -19.96 9.60
C LYS A 147 0.61 -21.03 9.14
N ASP A 148 1.11 -20.93 7.91
CA ASP A 148 1.94 -21.98 7.31
C ASP A 148 3.45 -21.71 7.45
N LYS A 149 3.85 -20.44 7.53
CA LYS A 149 5.25 -20.02 7.60
C LYS A 149 5.35 -18.58 8.08
N PRO A 150 6.43 -18.20 8.78
CA PRO A 150 6.69 -16.80 9.07
C PRO A 150 6.87 -15.97 7.79
N PHE A 151 6.76 -14.65 7.90
CA PHE A 151 7.13 -13.74 6.81
C PHE A 151 8.62 -13.81 6.54
N LEU A 152 8.98 -13.73 5.26
CA LEU A 152 10.36 -13.49 4.87
C LEU A 152 10.71 -12.01 5.13
N PRO A 153 11.97 -11.66 5.44
CA PRO A 153 12.35 -10.27 5.77
C PRO A 153 12.03 -9.24 4.68
N ASP A 154 11.99 -9.69 3.42
CA ASP A 154 11.78 -8.90 2.20
C ASP A 154 10.40 -9.12 1.56
N GLU A 155 9.55 -9.93 2.20
CA GLU A 155 8.16 -10.17 1.81
C GLU A 155 7.27 -9.04 2.33
N LEU A 156 6.43 -8.50 1.45
CA LEU A 156 5.46 -7.48 1.82
C LEU A 156 4.20 -8.15 2.36
N ALA A 157 3.71 -7.70 3.52
CA ALA A 157 2.42 -8.10 4.05
C ALA A 157 1.49 -6.89 4.22
N ILE A 158 0.28 -6.97 3.66
CA ILE A 158 -0.70 -5.87 3.70
C ILE A 158 -2.11 -6.35 3.99
N CYS A 159 -2.79 -5.70 4.92
CA CYS A 159 -4.19 -5.92 5.24
C CYS A 159 -5.00 -4.66 4.89
N VAL A 160 -6.04 -4.79 4.07
CA VAL A 160 -6.86 -3.65 3.64
C VAL A 160 -8.28 -3.80 4.19
N LEU A 161 -8.77 -2.76 4.85
CA LEU A 161 -10.10 -2.64 5.42
C LEU A 161 -10.98 -1.73 4.56
N PRO A 162 -12.31 -1.92 4.56
CA PRO A 162 -13.21 -1.18 3.70
C PRO A 162 -13.43 0.27 4.17
N GLU A 163 -14.05 1.07 3.31
CA GLU A 163 -14.44 2.43 3.68
C GLU A 163 -15.54 2.40 4.76
N PHE A 164 -15.55 3.42 5.63
CA PHE A 164 -16.45 3.56 6.77
C PHE A 164 -16.27 2.50 7.86
N TYR A 165 -15.18 1.73 7.81
CA TYR A 165 -14.88 0.72 8.82
C TYR A 165 -14.91 1.28 10.26
N SER A 166 -14.47 2.53 10.44
CA SER A 166 -14.27 3.18 11.74
C SER A 166 -15.54 3.61 12.48
N HIS A 167 -16.75 3.21 12.08
CA HIS A 167 -17.97 3.77 12.66
C HIS A 167 -18.09 3.53 14.19
N CYS A 168 -17.94 4.59 14.99
CA CYS A 168 -18.07 4.57 16.45
C CYS A 168 -18.49 5.95 17.01
N SER A 169 -18.93 5.99 18.28
CA SER A 169 -19.37 7.20 18.97
C SER A 169 -18.97 7.21 20.45
N ASP A 170 -18.57 8.39 20.96
CA ASP A 170 -18.32 8.62 22.40
C ASP A 170 -19.60 8.93 23.19
N GLN A 171 -20.70 9.29 22.52
CA GLN A 171 -21.94 9.75 23.17
C GLN A 171 -23.20 9.00 22.69
N GLY A 172 -23.04 7.82 22.08
CA GLY A 172 -24.16 7.05 21.54
C GLY A 172 -24.88 7.74 20.37
N SER A 173 -24.20 8.68 19.69
CA SER A 173 -24.69 9.35 18.49
C SER A 173 -24.66 8.39 17.31
N ASN A 174 -25.77 8.28 16.58
CA ASN A 174 -25.89 7.47 15.35
C ASN A 174 -25.28 8.15 14.11
N ARG A 175 -24.58 9.27 14.27
CA ARG A 175 -23.95 9.98 13.15
C ARG A 175 -22.85 9.12 12.53
N LEU A 176 -22.80 9.08 11.21
CA LEU A 176 -21.78 8.39 10.42
C LEU A 176 -20.38 8.97 10.67
N PHE A 177 -20.28 10.30 10.74
CA PHE A 177 -19.04 11.03 10.99
C PHE A 177 -18.86 11.31 12.48
N MET A 178 -17.85 10.67 13.08
CA MET A 178 -17.46 10.91 14.47
C MET A 178 -16.77 12.27 14.62
N SER A 179 -16.68 12.80 15.85
CA SER A 179 -15.93 14.02 16.09
C SER A 179 -14.42 13.80 15.90
N HIS A 180 -13.68 14.89 15.70
CA HIS A 180 -12.21 14.85 15.65
C HIS A 180 -11.59 14.20 16.91
N SER A 181 -12.12 14.48 18.10
CA SER A 181 -11.62 13.90 19.34
C SER A 181 -11.81 12.38 19.40
N THR A 182 -12.98 11.88 18.96
CA THR A 182 -13.26 10.44 18.84
C THR A 182 -12.30 9.79 17.83
N GLN A 183 -12.05 10.46 16.70
CA GLN A 183 -11.10 9.99 15.69
C GLN A 183 -9.68 9.84 16.26
N GLN A 184 -9.17 10.84 16.99
CA GLN A 184 -7.85 10.79 17.61
C GLN A 184 -7.74 9.62 18.60
N SER A 185 -8.76 9.46 19.45
CA SER A 185 -8.83 8.36 20.42
C SER A 185 -8.84 6.98 19.72
N LEU A 186 -9.62 6.83 18.66
CA LEU A 186 -9.71 5.59 17.89
C LEU A 186 -8.40 5.28 17.17
N LEU A 187 -7.81 6.26 16.49
CA LEU A 187 -6.56 6.12 15.74
C LEU A 187 -5.41 5.71 16.66
N ALA A 188 -5.30 6.32 17.85
CA ALA A 188 -4.31 5.94 18.85
C ALA A 188 -4.42 4.45 19.25
N ARG A 189 -5.65 3.95 19.42
CA ARG A 189 -5.89 2.53 19.72
C ARG A 189 -5.58 1.61 18.54
N TYR A 190 -5.91 2.01 17.32
CA TYR A 190 -5.55 1.24 16.13
C TYR A 190 -4.02 1.16 15.97
N CYS A 191 -3.30 2.24 16.25
CA CYS A 191 -1.84 2.23 16.31
C CYS A 191 -1.34 1.22 17.36
N LEU A 192 -1.90 1.19 18.58
CA LEU A 192 -1.52 0.18 19.58
C LEU A 192 -1.71 -1.25 19.08
N VAL A 193 -2.84 -1.54 18.40
CA VAL A 193 -3.08 -2.86 17.80
C VAL A 193 -2.04 -3.20 16.72
N SER A 194 -1.59 -2.22 15.92
CA SER A 194 -0.57 -2.47 14.89
C SER A 194 0.79 -2.91 15.44
N LYS A 195 1.09 -2.64 16.72
CA LYS A 195 2.30 -3.16 17.40
C LYS A 195 2.25 -4.67 17.62
N ASP A 196 1.06 -5.25 17.71
CA ASP A 196 0.88 -6.69 17.86
C ASP A 196 1.13 -7.44 16.53
N THR A 197 1.25 -6.72 15.41
CA THR A 197 1.46 -7.26 14.06
C THR A 197 2.57 -6.50 13.29
N PRO A 198 3.82 -6.46 13.78
CA PRO A 198 4.85 -5.51 13.31
C PRO A 198 5.31 -5.70 11.86
N GLY A 199 5.10 -6.89 11.30
CA GLY A 199 5.37 -7.19 9.90
C GLY A 199 4.27 -6.81 8.91
N LEU A 200 3.12 -6.31 9.41
CA LEU A 200 1.92 -6.04 8.62
C LEU A 200 1.71 -4.53 8.44
N LEU A 201 1.53 -4.10 7.19
CA LEU A 201 0.97 -2.78 6.89
C LEU A 201 -0.56 -2.89 6.91
N ILE A 202 -1.22 -2.12 7.77
CA ILE A 202 -2.68 -2.13 7.91
C ILE A 202 -3.25 -0.88 7.28
N MET A 203 -4.03 -1.02 6.22
CA MET A 203 -4.70 0.06 5.51
C MET A 203 -6.14 0.16 6.00
N VAL A 204 -6.46 1.21 6.76
CA VAL A 204 -7.77 1.39 7.39
C VAL A 204 -8.35 2.77 7.11
N ASN A 205 -9.63 2.80 6.76
CA ASN A 205 -10.35 4.03 6.53
C ASN A 205 -10.97 4.56 7.83
N ILE A 206 -10.80 5.86 8.08
CA ILE A 206 -11.41 6.56 9.21
C ILE A 206 -12.16 7.80 8.72
N THR A 207 -13.42 7.92 9.14
CA THR A 207 -14.32 9.02 8.79
C THR A 207 -14.71 9.85 10.00
N ALA A 208 -14.52 11.17 9.91
CA ALA A 208 -14.68 12.06 11.04
C ALA A 208 -15.12 13.46 10.61
N THR A 209 -15.17 14.38 11.56
CA THR A 209 -15.32 15.82 11.31
C THR A 209 -14.06 16.58 11.66
N THR A 210 -13.92 17.81 11.16
CA THR A 210 -12.87 18.74 11.57
C THR A 210 -12.99 19.11 13.06
N ALA A 211 -11.86 19.45 13.69
CA ALA A 211 -11.82 19.90 15.09
C ALA A 211 -12.57 21.22 15.29
N ASN A 212 -12.39 22.13 14.32
CA ASN A 212 -12.95 23.48 14.35
C ASN A 212 -13.78 23.75 13.10
N GLU A 213 -14.57 24.82 13.14
CA GLU A 213 -15.25 25.31 11.94
C GLU A 213 -14.23 25.73 10.90
N ALA A 214 -14.43 25.26 9.67
CA ALA A 214 -13.52 25.52 8.58
C ALA A 214 -14.30 25.85 7.31
N ILE A 215 -13.61 26.55 6.41
CA ILE A 215 -14.03 26.78 5.03
C ILE A 215 -12.81 26.57 4.14
N ASP A 216 -12.97 25.77 3.09
CA ASP A 216 -11.94 25.53 2.08
C ASP A 216 -12.19 26.42 0.85
N ASP A 217 -11.23 26.42 -0.09
CA ASP A 217 -11.25 27.33 -1.25
C ASP A 217 -12.53 27.27 -2.07
N LEU A 218 -13.12 26.09 -2.23
CA LEU A 218 -14.38 25.94 -2.96
C LEU A 218 -15.56 26.49 -2.14
N GLY A 219 -15.59 26.27 -0.82
CA GLY A 219 -16.57 26.90 0.07
C GLY A 219 -16.48 28.44 0.04
N VAL A 220 -15.27 28.99 -0.01
CA VAL A 220 -15.03 30.43 -0.16
C VAL A 220 -15.61 30.94 -1.47
N LYS A 221 -15.36 30.25 -2.59
CA LYS A 221 -15.84 30.65 -3.93
C LYS A 221 -17.36 30.74 -4.05
N ILE A 222 -18.09 29.90 -3.31
CA ILE A 222 -19.56 29.85 -3.33
C ILE A 222 -20.20 30.60 -2.16
N GLY A 223 -19.42 31.35 -1.36
CA GLY A 223 -19.94 32.21 -0.30
C GLY A 223 -20.48 31.45 0.93
N HIS A 224 -20.03 30.23 1.17
CA HIS A 224 -20.43 29.48 2.35
C HIS A 224 -19.86 30.09 3.64
N ARG A 225 -20.49 29.81 4.77
CA ARG A 225 -19.94 30.16 6.09
C ARG A 225 -19.03 29.04 6.59
N PRO A 226 -18.03 29.36 7.45
CA PRO A 226 -17.31 28.34 8.20
C PRO A 226 -18.30 27.43 8.94
N LYS A 227 -17.99 26.14 8.97
CA LYS A 227 -18.75 25.13 9.71
C LYS A 227 -17.87 23.92 9.99
N ILE A 228 -18.29 23.04 10.90
CA ILE A 228 -17.67 21.73 11.07
C ILE A 228 -17.80 20.95 9.75
N GLN A 229 -16.68 20.52 9.19
CA GLN A 229 -16.63 19.83 7.91
C GLN A 229 -16.41 18.32 8.09
N LYS A 230 -16.77 17.54 7.08
CA LYS A 230 -16.59 16.07 7.04
C LYS A 230 -15.25 15.71 6.38
N THR A 231 -14.56 14.73 6.94
CA THR A 231 -13.31 14.15 6.43
C THR A 231 -13.44 12.63 6.31
N ASN A 232 -12.68 12.06 5.38
CA ASN A 232 -12.64 10.62 5.14
C ASN A 232 -11.23 10.28 4.63
N ILE A 233 -10.50 9.48 5.40
CA ILE A 233 -9.05 9.33 5.24
C ILE A 233 -8.69 7.84 5.31
N LEU A 234 -7.93 7.35 4.34
CA LEU A 234 -7.26 6.06 4.38
C LEU A 234 -5.91 6.21 5.08
N PHE A 235 -5.76 5.59 6.24
CA PHE A 235 -4.52 5.51 6.99
C PHE A 235 -3.79 4.20 6.68
N GLY A 236 -2.46 4.24 6.61
CA GLY A 236 -1.61 3.05 6.73
C GLY A 236 -0.92 3.06 8.10
N LEU A 237 -1.14 2.00 8.86
CA LEU A 237 -0.63 1.82 10.21
C LEU A 237 0.41 0.72 10.22
N LYS A 238 1.51 0.95 10.93
CA LYS A 238 2.57 -0.04 11.11
C LYS A 238 3.30 0.23 12.41
N ASP A 239 3.50 -0.82 13.22
CA ASP A 239 4.36 -0.80 14.40
C ASP A 239 4.09 0.38 15.36
N GLY A 240 2.83 0.73 15.55
CA GLY A 240 2.44 1.81 16.45
C GLY A 240 2.38 3.21 15.84
N THR A 241 2.67 3.36 14.56
CA THR A 241 2.71 4.67 13.90
C THR A 241 1.83 4.72 12.65
N VAL A 242 1.43 5.94 12.30
CA VAL A 242 0.82 6.26 11.01
C VAL A 242 1.95 6.48 10.02
N VAL A 243 2.04 5.64 9.01
CA VAL A 243 3.11 5.67 7.99
C VAL A 243 2.61 6.11 6.61
N TYR A 244 1.29 6.25 6.48
CA TYR A 244 0.61 6.61 5.25
C TYR A 244 -0.74 7.28 5.54
N MET A 245 -1.12 8.27 4.75
CA MET A 245 -2.43 8.93 4.81
C MET A 245 -2.86 9.30 3.40
N SER A 246 -4.11 9.02 3.01
CA SER A 246 -4.71 9.45 1.74
C SER A 246 -6.13 9.95 1.97
N TYR A 247 -6.39 11.19 1.55
CA TYR A 247 -7.69 11.84 1.73
C TYR A 247 -8.65 11.47 0.60
N LYS A 248 -9.90 11.14 0.95
CA LYS A 248 -10.99 11.05 -0.02
C LYS A 248 -11.34 12.45 -0.50
N LEU A 249 -11.40 12.66 -1.81
CA LEU A 249 -11.67 13.96 -2.42
C LEU A 249 -13.14 14.16 -2.72
N ASN A 250 -13.76 13.17 -3.36
CA ASN A 250 -15.12 13.28 -3.84
C ASN A 250 -16.09 12.53 -2.93
N LYS A 251 -17.30 13.05 -2.76
CA LYS A 251 -18.42 12.34 -2.15
C LYS A 251 -19.16 11.55 -3.21
N GLY A 252 -19.46 10.29 -2.93
CA GLY A 252 -20.33 9.50 -3.78
C GLY A 252 -21.80 9.88 -3.59
N PRO A 253 -22.64 9.80 -4.64
CA PRO A 253 -24.09 10.04 -4.56
C PRO A 253 -24.88 9.20 -3.54
N ALA A 254 -24.28 8.19 -2.90
CA ALA A 254 -24.95 7.27 -1.96
C ALA A 254 -24.29 7.23 -0.57
N ASP A 255 -23.32 8.10 -0.27
CA ASP A 255 -22.41 7.90 0.87
C ASP A 255 -22.86 8.59 2.17
N ILE A 256 -23.94 9.38 2.17
CA ILE A 256 -24.38 10.15 3.34
C ILE A 256 -25.90 9.96 3.52
N PRO A 257 -26.38 9.51 4.70
CA PRO A 257 -27.80 9.44 4.99
C PRO A 257 -28.50 10.78 4.75
N ASP A 258 -29.73 10.78 4.22
CA ASP A 258 -30.47 12.01 3.90
C ASP A 258 -30.62 12.95 5.11
N GLU A 259 -30.73 12.38 6.31
CA GLU A 259 -30.80 13.09 7.59
C GLU A 259 -29.48 13.78 8.01
N GLU A 260 -28.35 13.35 7.44
CA GLU A 260 -27.04 13.98 7.59
C GLU A 260 -26.68 14.92 6.43
N LEU A 261 -27.55 15.02 5.42
CA LEU A 261 -27.46 16.04 4.38
C LEU A 261 -28.05 17.36 4.94
N LEU A 262 -27.19 18.28 5.34
CA LEU A 262 -27.63 19.65 5.59
C LEU A 262 -28.10 20.25 4.25
N PHE A 263 -29.15 21.08 4.23
CA PHE A 263 -29.72 21.70 3.02
C PHE A 263 -28.71 22.53 2.18
N SER A 264 -27.53 22.83 2.74
CA SER A 264 -26.38 23.50 2.12
C SER A 264 -25.23 22.56 1.71
N GLU A 265 -25.34 21.27 1.99
CA GLU A 265 -24.42 20.20 1.57
C GLU A 265 -24.89 19.42 0.35
N THR A 266 -26.18 19.52 0.02
CA THR A 266 -26.80 18.88 -1.16
C THR A 266 -26.18 19.32 -2.49
N GLU A 267 -25.46 20.44 -2.53
CA GLU A 267 -24.75 20.91 -3.74
C GLU A 267 -23.28 20.48 -3.80
N ARG A 268 -22.72 19.93 -2.72
CA ARG A 268 -21.25 19.83 -2.58
C ARG A 268 -20.73 18.40 -2.64
N ASN A 269 -20.23 18.02 -3.81
CA ASN A 269 -19.66 16.69 -4.10
C ASN A 269 -18.23 16.47 -3.57
N SER A 270 -17.72 17.30 -2.64
CA SER A 270 -16.35 17.15 -2.11
C SER A 270 -16.31 17.04 -0.58
N TYR A 271 -15.32 16.31 -0.07
CA TYR A 271 -14.91 16.36 1.34
C TYR A 271 -14.02 17.58 1.62
N TYR A 272 -13.83 17.93 2.89
CA TYR A 272 -12.93 19.02 3.27
C TYR A 272 -11.48 18.56 3.34
N HIS A 273 -10.59 19.42 2.83
CA HIS A 273 -9.14 19.33 3.02
C HIS A 273 -8.59 20.72 3.35
N ALA A 274 -7.75 20.83 4.38
CA ALA A 274 -7.10 22.10 4.66
C ALA A 274 -6.10 22.44 3.54
N LYS A 275 -5.75 23.72 3.39
CA LYS A 275 -4.75 24.14 2.40
C LYS A 275 -3.40 23.45 2.60
N VAL A 276 -2.98 23.31 3.86
CA VAL A 276 -1.77 22.57 4.24
C VAL A 276 -1.88 21.10 3.84
N ASP A 277 -3.05 20.47 4.08
CA ASP A 277 -3.29 19.09 3.66
C ASP A 277 -3.18 18.92 2.15
N LYS A 278 -3.67 19.89 1.34
CA LYS A 278 -3.53 19.86 -0.13
C LYS A 278 -2.07 19.95 -0.58
N GLU A 279 -1.22 20.65 0.16
CA GLU A 279 0.21 20.73 -0.12
C GLU A 279 0.94 19.43 0.29
N LEU A 280 0.55 18.82 1.42
CA LEU A 280 1.04 17.52 1.91
C LEU A 280 0.50 16.32 1.12
N MET A 281 -0.65 16.48 0.45
CA MET A 281 -1.26 15.48 -0.42
C MET A 281 -0.33 15.02 -1.53
N LYS A 282 0.75 15.78 -1.80
CA LYS A 282 1.69 15.45 -2.85
C LYS A 282 2.42 14.11 -2.65
N LEU A 283 2.55 13.69 -1.40
CA LEU A 283 3.18 12.43 -1.00
C LEU A 283 2.16 11.45 -0.40
N ALA A 284 1.01 11.96 0.04
CA ALA A 284 -0.09 11.19 0.61
C ALA A 284 -0.58 10.04 -0.29
N TYR A 285 -0.56 10.22 -1.62
CA TYR A 285 -1.00 9.16 -2.53
C TYR A 285 0.06 8.09 -2.79
N LEU A 286 1.35 8.31 -2.53
CA LEU A 286 2.43 7.43 -2.98
C LEU A 286 3.40 7.10 -1.85
N LYS A 287 3.62 5.82 -1.59
CA LYS A 287 4.66 5.35 -0.66
C LYS A 287 5.34 4.11 -1.18
N GLN A 288 6.46 3.74 -0.55
CA GLN A 288 7.10 2.45 -0.77
C GLN A 288 7.21 1.68 0.56
N PHE A 289 6.98 0.37 0.48
CA PHE A 289 7.16 -0.56 1.59
C PHE A 289 7.92 -1.78 1.09
N LYS A 290 9.03 -2.13 1.76
CA LYS A 290 9.98 -3.14 1.30
C LYS A 290 10.52 -2.85 -0.12
N GLY A 291 10.53 -1.62 -0.59
CA GLY A 291 10.91 -1.22 -1.95
C GLY A 291 9.82 -1.45 -3.01
N ILE A 292 8.60 -1.84 -2.60
CA ILE A 292 7.45 -1.95 -3.50
C ILE A 292 6.61 -0.67 -3.38
N THR A 293 6.41 0.01 -4.51
CA THR A 293 5.62 1.25 -4.57
C THR A 293 4.13 0.94 -4.51
N PHE A 294 3.38 1.73 -3.75
CA PHE A 294 1.93 1.60 -3.66
C PHE A 294 1.24 2.95 -3.54
N ALA A 295 -0.05 2.96 -3.89
CA ALA A 295 -0.91 4.11 -3.77
C ALA A 295 -2.33 3.73 -3.33
N GLY A 296 -2.93 4.53 -2.44
CA GLY A 296 -4.25 4.29 -1.87
C GLY A 296 -5.28 5.32 -2.32
N THR A 297 -6.48 4.85 -2.62
CA THR A 297 -7.66 5.67 -2.96
C THR A 297 -8.88 5.19 -2.19
N VAL A 298 -9.86 6.08 -2.06
CA VAL A 298 -11.10 5.77 -1.33
C VAL A 298 -12.31 5.85 -2.25
N CYS A 299 -12.95 4.70 -2.46
CA CYS A 299 -14.27 4.58 -3.07
C CYS A 299 -14.38 5.31 -4.42
N ILE A 300 -15.30 6.28 -4.54
CA ILE A 300 -15.58 7.03 -5.77
C ILE A 300 -14.33 7.68 -6.38
N ASP A 301 -13.29 7.98 -5.59
CA ASP A 301 -12.03 8.53 -6.14
C ASP A 301 -11.30 7.55 -7.07
N ALA A 302 -11.40 6.26 -6.79
CA ALA A 302 -10.86 5.22 -7.67
C ALA A 302 -11.63 5.20 -8.99
N TYR A 303 -12.97 5.30 -8.92
CA TYR A 303 -13.82 5.37 -10.11
C TYR A 303 -13.63 6.67 -10.90
N GLU A 304 -13.42 7.80 -10.24
CA GLU A 304 -13.16 9.08 -10.89
C GLU A 304 -11.72 9.19 -11.44
N GLY A 305 -10.88 8.17 -11.23
CA GLY A 305 -9.48 8.19 -11.66
C GLY A 305 -8.67 9.31 -11.01
N VAL A 306 -9.01 9.67 -9.76
CA VAL A 306 -8.37 10.77 -9.02
C VAL A 306 -6.86 10.58 -8.92
N LEU A 307 -6.42 9.35 -8.64
CA LEU A 307 -4.99 9.04 -8.55
C LEU A 307 -4.26 9.29 -9.88
N GLY A 308 -4.85 8.91 -11.01
CA GLY A 308 -4.26 9.19 -12.33
C GLY A 308 -4.23 10.69 -12.65
N LYS A 309 -5.32 11.41 -12.37
CA LYS A 309 -5.37 12.87 -12.52
C LYS A 309 -4.32 13.56 -11.65
N TYR A 310 -4.16 13.08 -10.42
CA TYR A 310 -3.17 13.56 -9.47
C TYR A 310 -1.74 13.33 -9.97
N LEU A 311 -1.43 12.10 -10.41
CA LEU A 311 -0.12 11.75 -10.97
C LEU A 311 0.22 12.57 -12.22
N GLN A 312 -0.74 12.84 -13.09
CA GLN A 312 -0.56 13.72 -14.26
C GLN A 312 -0.31 15.18 -13.87
N GLN A 313 -0.91 15.66 -12.78
CA GLN A 313 -0.65 17.01 -12.28
C GLN A 313 0.74 17.13 -11.65
N GLN A 314 1.14 16.13 -10.85
CA GLN A 314 2.46 16.11 -10.22
C GLN A 314 3.57 15.88 -11.24
N TYR A 315 3.32 15.00 -12.21
CA TYR A 315 4.25 14.62 -13.26
C TYR A 315 3.57 14.85 -14.62
N PRO A 316 3.77 16.02 -15.26
CA PRO A 316 3.14 16.33 -16.54
C PRO A 316 3.44 15.32 -17.67
N GLN A 317 4.53 14.57 -17.54
CA GLN A 317 4.93 13.48 -18.44
C GLN A 317 4.53 12.10 -17.89
N PHE A 318 3.50 12.03 -17.04
CA PHE A 318 3.09 10.80 -16.39
C PHE A 318 2.83 9.69 -17.41
N ASN A 319 3.48 8.56 -17.16
CA ASN A 319 3.34 7.31 -17.89
C ASN A 319 3.30 6.19 -16.85
N GLU A 320 2.41 5.21 -17.02
CA GLU A 320 2.23 4.16 -16.01
C GLU A 320 3.47 3.27 -15.86
N ASP A 321 4.27 3.06 -16.92
CA ASP A 321 5.48 2.27 -16.84
C ASP A 321 6.61 3.02 -16.13
N GLU A 322 6.73 4.34 -16.33
CA GLU A 322 7.78 5.11 -15.68
C GLU A 322 7.43 5.52 -14.24
N LEU A 323 6.18 5.89 -14.00
CA LEU A 323 5.76 6.58 -12.78
C LEU A 323 4.55 5.93 -12.10
N GLY A 324 4.08 4.78 -12.59
CA GLY A 324 2.99 4.03 -11.98
C GLY A 324 3.44 3.24 -10.74
N PRO A 325 2.65 3.22 -9.65
CA PRO A 325 2.93 2.37 -8.51
C PRO A 325 2.71 0.89 -8.85
N ALA A 326 3.48 -0.01 -8.23
CA ALA A 326 3.29 -1.45 -8.41
C ALA A 326 1.93 -1.94 -7.86
N ILE A 327 1.43 -1.29 -6.80
CA ILE A 327 0.16 -1.65 -6.15
C ILE A 327 -0.78 -0.45 -6.06
N GLN A 328 -2.02 -0.62 -6.47
CA GLN A 328 -3.12 0.31 -6.23
C GLN A 328 -4.09 -0.28 -5.20
N ILE A 329 -4.30 0.44 -4.10
CA ILE A 329 -5.16 0.05 -2.98
C ILE A 329 -6.44 0.86 -3.06
N ILE A 330 -7.57 0.18 -2.86
CA ILE A 330 -8.89 0.77 -2.90
C ILE A 330 -9.65 0.33 -1.65
N SER A 331 -9.96 1.30 -0.79
CA SER A 331 -10.89 1.14 0.32
C SER A 331 -12.24 1.68 -0.12
N SER A 332 -13.26 0.83 -0.27
CA SER A 332 -14.57 1.21 -0.81
C SER A 332 -15.73 0.76 0.07
N SER A 333 -16.89 1.38 -0.13
CA SER A 333 -18.18 0.98 0.47
C SER A 333 -19.32 0.88 -0.55
N SER A 334 -19.23 1.61 -1.68
CA SER A 334 -20.35 1.78 -2.60
C SER A 334 -19.91 1.85 -4.07
N MET A 335 -18.97 2.72 -4.42
CA MET A 335 -18.48 2.91 -5.79
C MET A 335 -16.97 2.74 -5.82
N ALA A 336 -16.50 1.88 -6.69
CA ALA A 336 -15.08 1.58 -6.86
C ALA A 336 -14.87 1.16 -8.31
N LEU A 337 -13.83 0.39 -8.61
CA LEU A 337 -13.75 -0.24 -9.91
C LEU A 337 -14.93 -1.20 -10.10
N PRO A 338 -15.50 -1.28 -11.32
CA PRO A 338 -16.69 -2.09 -11.59
C PRO A 338 -16.47 -3.56 -11.25
N LEU A 339 -17.55 -4.31 -11.08
CA LEU A 339 -17.42 -5.76 -10.93
C LEU A 339 -17.16 -6.40 -12.29
N GLY A 340 -16.12 -7.24 -12.37
CA GLY A 340 -15.90 -8.11 -13.53
C GLY A 340 -15.29 -7.44 -14.76
N PHE A 341 -14.63 -6.27 -14.61
CA PHE A 341 -13.74 -5.78 -15.65
C PHE A 341 -12.63 -6.81 -15.91
N LYS A 342 -12.31 -6.99 -17.18
CA LYS A 342 -11.27 -7.89 -17.65
C LYS A 342 -10.16 -7.16 -18.37
N LYS A 343 -10.40 -5.92 -18.82
CA LYS A 343 -9.43 -5.15 -19.61
C LYS A 343 -9.30 -3.70 -19.18
N ARG A 344 -8.11 -3.11 -19.40
CA ARG A 344 -7.84 -1.68 -19.08
C ARG A 344 -8.65 -0.76 -19.95
N SER A 345 -8.79 -1.12 -21.22
CA SER A 345 -9.67 -0.46 -22.19
C SER A 345 -11.15 -0.43 -21.81
N GLU A 346 -11.62 -1.24 -20.85
CA GLU A 346 -12.99 -1.16 -20.31
C GLU A 346 -13.14 -0.07 -19.24
N LEU A 347 -12.03 0.53 -18.79
CA LEU A 347 -11.96 1.51 -17.73
C LEU A 347 -11.56 2.89 -18.30
N ASN A 348 -11.97 3.95 -17.61
CA ASN A 348 -11.56 5.31 -17.97
C ASN A 348 -10.05 5.49 -17.71
N PRO A 349 -9.36 6.31 -18.53
CA PRO A 349 -7.97 6.66 -18.28
C PRO A 349 -7.76 7.21 -16.87
N GLY A 350 -6.71 6.74 -16.19
CA GLY A 350 -6.38 7.16 -14.83
C GLY A 350 -7.12 6.44 -13.70
N GLN A 351 -8.11 5.58 -14.00
CA GLN A 351 -8.71 4.67 -13.00
C GLN A 351 -7.72 3.59 -12.54
N VAL A 352 -6.82 3.16 -13.43
CA VAL A 352 -5.75 2.20 -13.12
C VAL A 352 -4.42 2.78 -13.54
N VAL A 353 -3.51 2.93 -12.59
CA VAL A 353 -2.23 3.63 -12.78
C VAL A 353 -1.01 2.72 -12.63
N THR A 354 -1.22 1.41 -12.44
CA THR A 354 -0.12 0.45 -12.33
C THR A 354 0.57 0.22 -13.69
N PRO A 355 1.87 -0.17 -13.72
CA PRO A 355 2.62 -0.43 -14.94
C PRO A 355 1.93 -1.40 -15.92
N LYS A 356 2.21 -1.23 -17.21
CA LYS A 356 1.73 -2.05 -18.33
C LYS A 356 2.76 -3.07 -18.80
N GLN A 357 4.04 -2.73 -18.77
CA GLN A 357 5.15 -3.59 -19.23
C GLN A 357 5.31 -4.86 -18.41
N GLU A 358 5.05 -4.78 -17.10
CA GLU A 358 5.13 -5.89 -16.16
C GLU A 358 3.84 -5.96 -15.32
N GLN A 359 3.86 -6.76 -14.25
CA GLN A 359 2.68 -6.98 -13.43
C GLN A 359 2.50 -5.89 -12.38
N GLY A 360 1.25 -5.45 -12.22
CA GLY A 360 0.77 -4.64 -11.10
C GLY A 360 -0.34 -5.35 -10.33
N LEU A 361 -0.69 -4.83 -9.16
CA LEU A 361 -1.81 -5.32 -8.36
C LEU A 361 -2.83 -4.23 -8.06
N ILE A 362 -4.10 -4.63 -8.03
CA ILE A 362 -5.17 -3.87 -7.38
C ILE A 362 -5.64 -4.66 -6.17
N ILE A 363 -5.67 -4.02 -5.00
CA ILE A 363 -6.20 -4.59 -3.76
C ILE A 363 -7.43 -3.79 -3.38
N GLN A 364 -8.61 -4.42 -3.41
CA GLN A 364 -9.88 -3.76 -3.07
C GLN A 364 -10.50 -4.41 -1.84
N ALA A 365 -10.77 -3.60 -0.81
CA ALA A 365 -11.58 -3.96 0.34
C ALA A 365 -12.88 -3.17 0.27
N ASP A 366 -14.00 -3.89 0.26
CA ASP A 366 -15.32 -3.32 -0.05
C ASP A 366 -16.30 -3.57 1.11
N GLY A 367 -16.97 -2.48 1.48
CA GLY A 367 -17.92 -2.40 2.57
C GLY A 367 -19.38 -2.65 2.19
N HIS A 368 -19.67 -3.04 0.95
CA HIS A 368 -21.03 -3.33 0.53
C HIS A 368 -21.46 -4.72 1.01
N ASP A 369 -22.76 -4.91 1.27
CA ASP A 369 -23.41 -6.19 1.66
C ASP A 369 -23.24 -7.35 0.64
N LYS A 370 -22.43 -7.16 -0.42
CA LYS A 370 -22.16 -8.16 -1.46
C LYS A 370 -20.69 -8.56 -1.39
N GLU A 371 -20.42 -9.71 -0.78
CA GLU A 371 -19.09 -10.33 -0.56
C GLU A 371 -18.18 -10.49 -1.80
N ARG A 372 -18.66 -10.16 -3.01
CA ARG A 372 -17.94 -10.38 -4.28
C ARG A 372 -17.13 -9.17 -4.76
N ARG A 373 -17.19 -8.03 -4.07
CA ARG A 373 -16.51 -6.79 -4.47
C ARG A 373 -15.09 -6.64 -3.92
N SER A 374 -14.78 -7.37 -2.85
CA SER A 374 -13.42 -7.40 -2.32
C SER A 374 -12.56 -8.40 -3.07
N GLY A 375 -11.26 -8.13 -3.14
CA GLY A 375 -10.28 -9.09 -3.64
C GLY A 375 -8.97 -8.47 -4.08
N VAL A 376 -8.19 -9.29 -4.79
CA VAL A 376 -6.92 -8.88 -5.38
C VAL A 376 -6.96 -9.21 -6.87
N TRP A 377 -6.60 -8.24 -7.71
CA TRP A 377 -6.52 -8.40 -9.16
C TRP A 377 -5.08 -8.22 -9.60
N LEU A 378 -4.57 -9.20 -10.35
CA LEU A 378 -3.36 -9.07 -11.13
C LEU A 378 -3.68 -8.27 -12.39
N VAL A 379 -2.83 -7.28 -12.67
CA VAL A 379 -2.90 -6.47 -13.89
C VAL A 379 -1.63 -6.70 -14.69
N HIS A 380 -1.77 -7.09 -15.96
CA HIS A 380 -0.62 -7.32 -16.83
C HIS A 380 -0.95 -6.88 -18.25
N GLY A 381 -0.26 -5.84 -18.73
CA GLY A 381 -0.65 -5.17 -19.97
C GLY A 381 -2.10 -4.70 -19.89
N GLU A 382 -2.93 -5.16 -20.83
CA GLU A 382 -4.36 -4.85 -20.86
C GLU A 382 -5.19 -5.71 -19.91
N ASP A 383 -4.73 -6.90 -19.51
CA ASP A 383 -5.59 -7.92 -18.90
C ASP A 383 -5.64 -7.82 -17.37
N PHE A 384 -6.82 -8.10 -16.82
CA PHE A 384 -7.08 -8.24 -15.39
C PHE A 384 -7.50 -9.65 -15.02
N SER A 385 -6.88 -10.17 -13.97
CA SER A 385 -7.21 -11.48 -13.41
C SER A 385 -7.44 -11.37 -11.92
N ARG A 386 -8.69 -11.55 -11.47
CA ARG A 386 -8.99 -11.70 -10.04
C ARG A 386 -8.31 -12.97 -9.54
N LEU A 387 -7.50 -12.84 -8.49
CA LEU A 387 -6.84 -13.98 -7.87
C LEU A 387 -7.83 -14.78 -7.03
N ASN A 388 -7.58 -16.08 -6.93
CA ASN A 388 -8.30 -16.92 -5.98
C ASN A 388 -7.63 -16.80 -4.61
N PRO A 389 -8.40 -16.55 -3.53
CA PRO A 389 -7.83 -16.57 -2.19
C PRO A 389 -7.36 -17.98 -1.86
N TYR A 390 -6.17 -18.12 -1.26
CA TYR A 390 -5.69 -19.42 -0.78
C TYR A 390 -6.40 -19.85 0.51
N THR A 391 -7.00 -18.89 1.21
CA THR A 391 -7.73 -19.10 2.46
C THR A 391 -8.80 -18.03 2.63
N LYS A 392 -9.88 -18.39 3.32
CA LYS A 392 -11.00 -17.51 3.59
C LYS A 392 -11.58 -17.84 4.96
N ILE A 393 -11.82 -16.81 5.75
CA ILE A 393 -12.53 -16.93 7.02
C ILE A 393 -13.76 -16.02 7.03
N ARG A 394 -14.82 -16.52 7.65
CA ARG A 394 -16.04 -15.75 7.93
C ARG A 394 -16.16 -15.62 9.43
N LEU A 395 -16.19 -14.38 9.91
CA LEU A 395 -16.42 -14.07 11.31
C LEU A 395 -17.89 -13.68 11.50
N ASN A 396 -18.26 -13.35 12.73
CA ASN A 396 -19.59 -12.84 13.03
C ASN A 396 -19.86 -11.53 12.26
N HIS A 397 -21.13 -11.09 12.24
CA HIS A 397 -21.53 -9.81 11.61
C HIS A 397 -21.22 -9.69 10.10
N GLN A 398 -21.26 -10.82 9.37
CA GLN A 398 -21.03 -10.86 7.91
C GLN A 398 -19.63 -10.35 7.50
N VAL A 399 -18.65 -10.44 8.40
CA VAL A 399 -17.26 -10.12 8.09
C VAL A 399 -16.63 -11.29 7.35
N CYS A 400 -16.01 -11.00 6.22
CA CYS A 400 -15.29 -11.97 5.41
C CYS A 400 -13.87 -11.48 5.18
N ILE A 401 -12.88 -12.31 5.53
CA ILE A 401 -11.47 -12.03 5.33
C ILE A 401 -10.93 -13.04 4.31
N GLU A 402 -10.36 -12.52 3.21
CA GLU A 402 -9.76 -13.33 2.14
C GLU A 402 -8.24 -13.14 2.14
N GLY A 403 -7.50 -14.25 2.21
CA GLY A 403 -6.03 -14.25 2.19
C GLY A 403 -5.47 -14.66 0.83
N TYR A 404 -4.44 -13.95 0.38
CA TYR A 404 -3.74 -14.15 -0.89
C TYR A 404 -2.23 -14.27 -0.67
N SER A 405 -1.57 -15.15 -1.42
CA SER A 405 -0.11 -15.27 -1.49
C SER A 405 0.27 -15.13 -2.96
N VAL A 406 1.01 -14.07 -3.28
CA VAL A 406 1.27 -13.67 -4.67
C VAL A 406 2.77 -13.63 -4.90
N LEU A 407 3.21 -14.28 -5.99
CA LEU A 407 4.52 -14.02 -6.59
C LEU A 407 4.28 -13.08 -7.76
N LEU A 408 4.70 -11.83 -7.60
CA LEU A 408 4.43 -10.73 -8.52
C LEU A 408 5.72 -10.30 -9.19
N LYS A 409 5.73 -10.23 -10.53
CA LYS A 409 6.85 -9.66 -11.28
C LYS A 409 6.61 -8.16 -11.48
N THR A 410 7.14 -7.35 -10.59
CA THR A 410 6.97 -5.88 -10.60
C THR A 410 7.99 -5.20 -11.49
N LEU A 411 7.65 -4.01 -11.98
CA LEU A 411 8.60 -3.10 -12.61
C LEU A 411 9.20 -2.18 -11.55
N HIS A 412 10.52 -2.22 -11.39
CA HIS A 412 11.25 -1.15 -10.75
C HIS A 412 11.40 -0.03 -11.78
N ASN A 413 10.76 1.11 -11.51
CA ASN A 413 10.68 2.24 -12.42
C ASN A 413 11.18 3.53 -11.78
N ARG A 414 11.04 4.63 -12.51
CA ARG A 414 11.50 5.95 -12.05
C ARG A 414 10.84 6.36 -10.74
N LEU A 415 9.58 5.97 -10.49
CA LEU A 415 8.88 6.30 -9.23
C LEU A 415 9.66 5.84 -8.00
N ASN A 416 10.33 4.68 -8.05
CA ASN A 416 11.13 4.17 -6.92
C ASN A 416 12.25 5.13 -6.48
N SER A 417 12.72 6.00 -7.38
CA SER A 417 13.75 7.00 -7.09
C SER A 417 13.19 8.38 -6.71
N GLU A 418 11.90 8.63 -6.98
CA GLU A 418 11.22 9.90 -6.72
C GLU A 418 10.52 9.93 -5.35
N LEU A 419 10.29 8.75 -4.76
CA LEU A 419 9.67 8.62 -3.44
C LEU A 419 10.70 8.67 -2.31
N ASP A 420 10.28 9.19 -1.16
CA ASP A 420 11.07 9.21 0.07
C ASP A 420 11.42 7.80 0.55
N ALA A 421 12.27 7.73 1.59
CA ALA A 421 12.71 6.49 2.20
C ALA A 421 11.57 5.50 2.49
N ASP A 422 11.91 4.21 2.42
CA ASP A 422 10.98 3.13 2.69
C ASP A 422 10.39 3.22 4.10
N ILE A 423 9.14 2.76 4.24
CA ILE A 423 8.46 2.74 5.54
C ILE A 423 9.30 2.04 6.62
N ASP A 424 10.08 0.99 6.29
CA ASP A 424 10.96 0.30 7.25
C ASP A 424 12.29 1.03 7.53
N GLU A 425 12.65 2.04 6.74
CA GLU A 425 13.83 2.86 6.97
C GLU A 425 13.52 4.01 7.92
N ILE A 426 12.34 4.61 7.77
CA ILE A 426 11.86 5.74 8.59
C ILE A 426 11.63 5.28 10.05
N SER A 427 11.08 4.09 10.25
CA SER A 427 10.79 3.56 11.59
C SER A 427 12.03 3.33 12.47
N ASN A 428 13.23 3.30 11.89
CA ASN A 428 14.49 3.13 12.65
C ASN A 428 15.21 4.45 12.95
N SER A 429 14.89 5.55 12.25
CA SER A 429 15.54 6.85 12.45
C SER A 429 14.75 7.79 13.36
N GLU A 430 13.42 7.66 13.43
CA GLU A 430 12.56 8.58 14.18
C GLU A 430 12.28 8.15 15.63
N ALA A 431 12.76 6.98 16.04
CA ALA A 431 12.67 6.51 17.43
C ALA A 431 13.45 7.40 18.44
N VAL A 432 14.20 8.40 17.97
CA VAL A 432 15.01 9.29 18.81
C VAL A 432 14.54 10.76 18.78
N GLU A 433 13.76 11.24 17.80
CA GLU A 433 13.50 12.70 17.68
C GLU A 433 12.04 13.16 17.48
N GLU A 434 11.06 12.31 17.12
CA GLU A 434 9.71 12.81 16.76
C GLU A 434 8.60 12.63 17.82
N SER A 435 8.92 12.06 19.00
CA SER A 435 7.93 12.02 20.10
C SER A 435 7.57 13.41 20.67
N SER A 436 8.26 14.47 20.24
CA SER A 436 8.03 15.85 20.68
C SER A 436 7.52 16.82 19.60
N ALA A 437 7.31 16.37 18.35
CA ALA A 437 6.94 17.25 17.23
C ALA A 437 5.51 17.06 16.69
N LEU A 438 4.85 15.94 17.03
CA LEU A 438 3.45 15.69 16.69
C LEU A 438 2.45 16.31 17.67
N ASP A 439 2.93 16.87 18.78
CA ASP A 439 2.15 17.71 19.66
C ASP A 439 2.39 19.20 19.31
N ALA A 440 1.30 19.88 18.91
CA ALA A 440 1.05 21.32 19.10
C ALA A 440 1.09 22.33 17.93
N LYS A 441 1.26 21.98 16.63
CA LYS A 441 1.18 23.05 15.58
C LYS A 441 0.39 22.82 14.30
N ALA A 442 -0.28 21.70 14.08
CA ALA A 442 -1.16 21.57 12.91
C ALA A 442 -2.28 20.54 13.09
N PHE A 443 -3.08 20.65 14.15
CA PHE A 443 -4.39 19.99 14.27
C PHE A 443 -5.38 20.87 15.04
#